data_AF-A0A9D4C4W3-F1
#
_entry.id   AF-A0A9D4C4W3-F1
#
_cell.length_a   1.000
_cell.length_b   1.000
_cell.length_c   1.000
_cell.angle_alpha   90.00
_cell.angle_beta   90.00
_cell.angle_gamma   90.00
#
_symmetry.space_group_name_H-M   'P 1'
#
loop_
_entity.id
_entity.type
_entity.pdbx_description
1 polymer ?
#
loop_
_entity_poly.entity_id
_entity_poly.type
_entity_poly.pdbx_seq_one_letter_code
_entity_poly.pdbx_strand_id
1 'polypeptide(L)'
;MKSQGFKALREYQKLNHYPGSFQIGRKDRLWRNLSKMQVHFGKKEFGFFPQTYCLPYDSKLLKRAFEDGSTKQKWIVKPPASARGIGIKVISKLTQVPKKRPVIVQRYLARPYLINDSKFDMRVYVYVSSFDPLRLYVFEDGLARFASMKYA
;
A
#
# COMPACT_ATOMS: atom_id res chain seq x y z
N MET A 1 10.73 -15.70 -5.78
CA MET A 1 12.02 -16.42 -5.76
C MET A 1 12.40 -16.66 -4.31
N LYS A 2 12.55 -17.91 -3.88
CA LYS A 2 13.17 -18.26 -2.59
C LYS A 2 14.61 -17.76 -2.67
N SER A 3 15.00 -16.77 -1.85
CA SER A 3 16.40 -16.32 -1.81
C SER A 3 17.27 -17.53 -1.46
N GLN A 4 18.45 -17.67 -2.10
CA GLN A 4 19.41 -18.72 -1.79
C GLN A 4 19.74 -18.77 -0.29
N GLY A 5 19.71 -17.62 0.39
CA GLY A 5 19.92 -17.51 1.82
C GLY A 5 18.89 -18.27 2.68
N PHE A 6 17.66 -18.47 2.21
CA PHE A 6 16.68 -19.30 2.94
C PHE A 6 16.94 -20.79 2.78
N LYS A 7 17.53 -21.22 1.65
CA LYS A 7 17.81 -22.64 1.39
C LYS A 7 19.00 -23.16 2.19
N ALA A 8 19.92 -22.27 2.57
CA ALA A 8 21.14 -22.61 3.30
C ALA A 8 20.94 -22.66 4.83
N LEU A 9 19.74 -22.38 5.33
CA LEU A 9 19.46 -22.40 6.77
C LEU A 9 19.43 -23.82 7.30
N ARG A 10 20.10 -24.02 8.44
CA ARG A 10 20.00 -25.23 9.26
C ARG A 10 18.75 -25.17 10.14
N GLU A 11 18.26 -26.32 10.59
CA GLU A 11 16.98 -26.46 11.30
C GLU A 11 16.85 -25.59 12.56
N TYR A 12 17.96 -25.36 13.27
CA TYR A 12 18.00 -24.55 14.49
C TYR A 12 18.09 -23.03 14.23
N GLN A 13 18.38 -22.63 12.99
CA GLN A 13 18.57 -21.22 12.65
C GLN A 13 17.22 -20.54 12.41
N LYS A 14 17.10 -19.29 12.87
CA LYS A 14 15.91 -18.45 12.66
C LYS A 14 16.29 -17.18 11.92
N LEU A 15 15.41 -16.74 11.02
CA LEU A 15 15.47 -15.43 10.38
C LEU A 15 14.22 -14.63 10.74
N ASN A 16 14.34 -13.32 10.79
CA ASN A 16 13.24 -12.40 11.10
C ASN A 16 12.39 -12.00 9.88
N HIS A 17 12.56 -12.68 8.74
CA HIS A 17 11.79 -12.44 7.52
C HIS A 17 11.42 -13.75 6.84
N TYR A 18 10.24 -13.78 6.21
CA TYR A 18 9.82 -14.90 5.37
C TYR A 18 10.17 -14.68 3.90
N PRO A 19 10.48 -15.76 3.16
CA PRO A 19 10.62 -15.67 1.71
C PRO A 19 9.31 -15.19 1.09
N GLY A 20 9.39 -14.18 0.22
CA GLY A 20 8.20 -13.65 -0.44
C GLY A 20 7.47 -12.53 0.32
N SER A 21 7.98 -12.06 1.46
CA SER A 21 7.41 -10.93 2.21
C SER A 21 7.14 -9.67 1.36
N PHE A 22 7.89 -9.49 0.27
CA PHE A 22 7.67 -8.41 -0.71
C PHE A 22 6.30 -8.47 -1.41
N GLN A 23 5.57 -9.60 -1.37
CA GLN A 23 4.22 -9.70 -1.94
C GLN A 23 3.20 -8.82 -1.23
N ILE A 24 3.42 -8.54 0.07
CA ILE A 24 2.65 -7.59 0.87
C ILE A 24 3.44 -6.31 1.15
N GLY A 25 4.77 -6.38 1.18
CA GLY A 25 5.64 -5.22 1.48
C GLY A 25 5.82 -4.24 0.32
N ARG A 26 5.82 -4.72 -0.94
CA ARG A 26 5.86 -3.83 -2.10
C ARG A 26 4.46 -3.37 -2.47
N LYS A 27 4.29 -2.06 -2.64
CA LYS A 27 2.96 -1.47 -2.83
C LYS A 27 2.27 -1.94 -4.12
N ASP A 28 3.03 -2.17 -5.18
CA ASP A 28 2.51 -2.67 -6.45
C ASP A 28 2.10 -4.16 -6.38
N ARG A 29 2.78 -4.96 -5.54
CA ARG A 29 2.43 -6.36 -5.32
C ARG A 29 1.23 -6.48 -4.38
N LEU A 30 1.21 -5.69 -3.31
CA LEU A 30 0.10 -5.61 -2.38
C LEU A 30 -1.22 -5.31 -3.10
N TRP A 31 -1.24 -4.26 -3.93
CA TRP A 31 -2.44 -3.92 -4.69
C TRP A 31 -2.88 -5.05 -5.63
N ARG A 32 -1.96 -5.63 -6.41
CA ARG A 32 -2.30 -6.73 -7.34
C ARG A 32 -2.90 -7.92 -6.60
N ASN A 33 -2.38 -8.26 -5.43
CA ASN A 33 -2.89 -9.37 -4.62
C ASN A 33 -4.27 -9.04 -4.04
N LEU A 34 -4.44 -7.86 -3.44
CA LEU A 34 -5.73 -7.42 -2.89
C LEU A 34 -6.82 -7.29 -3.98
N SER A 35 -6.48 -6.74 -5.14
CA SER A 35 -7.41 -6.62 -6.26
C SER A 35 -7.89 -7.99 -6.76
N LYS A 36 -7.00 -8.98 -6.85
CA LYS A 36 -7.39 -10.37 -7.18
C LYS A 36 -8.33 -10.96 -6.13
N MET A 37 -8.04 -10.76 -4.85
CA MET A 37 -8.90 -11.22 -3.76
C MET A 37 -10.26 -10.52 -3.77
N GLN A 38 -10.31 -9.23 -4.10
CA GLN A 38 -11.56 -8.48 -4.24
C GLN A 38 -12.43 -8.97 -5.40
N VAL A 39 -11.83 -9.40 -6.51
CA VAL A 39 -12.58 -10.02 -7.61
C VAL A 39 -13.18 -11.35 -7.19
N HIS A 40 -12.46 -12.15 -6.40
CA HIS A 40 -12.89 -13.48 -6.02
C HIS A 40 -13.87 -13.51 -4.84
N PHE A 41 -13.61 -12.71 -3.80
CA PHE A 41 -14.38 -12.69 -2.55
C PHE A 41 -15.31 -11.46 -2.44
N GLY A 42 -15.27 -10.57 -3.42
CA GLY A 42 -16.14 -9.40 -3.47
C GLY A 42 -15.68 -8.19 -2.67
N LYS A 43 -16.41 -7.09 -2.84
CA LYS A 43 -16.11 -5.78 -2.22
C LYS A 43 -16.39 -5.73 -0.73
N LYS A 44 -17.26 -6.59 -0.20
CA LYS A 44 -17.56 -6.62 1.24
C LYS A 44 -16.30 -6.96 2.05
N GLU A 45 -15.57 -7.98 1.61
CA GLU A 45 -14.39 -8.49 2.32
C GLU A 45 -13.10 -7.73 1.98
N PHE A 46 -12.92 -7.30 0.72
CA PHE A 46 -11.68 -6.66 0.26
C PHE A 46 -11.87 -5.20 -0.22
N GLY A 47 -12.98 -4.55 0.16
CA GLY A 47 -13.27 -3.16 -0.18
C GLY A 47 -12.58 -2.12 0.70
N PHE A 48 -11.79 -2.55 1.68
CA PHE A 48 -11.09 -1.67 2.63
C PHE A 48 -9.87 -0.95 2.02
N PHE A 49 -9.41 -1.36 0.83
CA PHE A 49 -8.25 -0.76 0.18
C PHE A 49 -8.67 0.26 -0.90
N PRO A 50 -8.09 1.47 -0.92
CA PRO A 50 -8.43 2.46 -1.93
C PRO A 50 -7.98 2.02 -3.33
N GLN A 51 -8.81 2.31 -4.33
CA GLN A 51 -8.54 2.05 -5.73
C GLN A 51 -7.15 2.55 -6.13
N THR A 52 -6.38 1.68 -6.78
CA THR A 52 -4.99 1.91 -7.15
C THR A 52 -4.74 1.46 -8.58
N TYR A 53 -3.80 2.11 -9.25
CA TYR A 53 -3.37 1.82 -10.61
C TYR A 53 -1.84 1.69 -10.64
N CYS A 54 -1.34 0.61 -11.21
CA CYS A 54 0.08 0.32 -11.38
C CYS A 54 0.55 0.74 -12.78
N LEU A 55 1.33 1.81 -12.87
CA LEU A 55 1.85 2.30 -14.14
C LEU A 55 3.19 1.63 -14.50
N PRO A 56 3.43 1.37 -15.80
CA PRO A 56 2.65 1.85 -16.96
C PRO A 56 1.43 0.98 -17.34
N TYR A 57 1.27 -0.21 -16.75
CA TYR A 57 0.26 -1.20 -17.17
C TYR A 57 -1.18 -0.66 -17.13
N ASP A 58 -1.54 0.06 -16.07
CA ASP A 58 -2.90 0.54 -15.88
C ASP A 58 -3.16 1.95 -16.45
N SER A 59 -2.30 2.43 -17.37
CA SER A 59 -2.38 3.82 -17.88
C SER A 59 -3.73 4.16 -18.51
N LYS A 60 -4.33 3.22 -19.26
CA LYS A 60 -5.64 3.42 -19.90
C LYS A 60 -6.77 3.50 -18.87
N LEU A 61 -6.71 2.67 -17.83
CA LEU A 61 -7.69 2.67 -16.75
C LEU A 61 -7.57 3.93 -15.89
N LEU A 62 -6.35 4.40 -15.65
CA LEU A 62 -6.11 5.65 -14.94
C LEU A 62 -6.69 6.85 -15.71
N LYS A 63 -6.50 6.90 -17.03
CA LYS A 63 -7.07 7.97 -17.89
C LYS A 63 -8.58 8.05 -17.73
N ARG A 64 -9.28 6.91 -17.90
CA ARG A 64 -10.73 6.82 -17.70
C ARG A 64 -11.15 7.28 -16.30
N ALA A 65 -10.41 6.86 -15.27
CA ALA A 65 -10.71 7.28 -13.90
C ALA A 65 -10.57 8.79 -13.64
N PHE A 66 -9.74 9.49 -14.42
CA PHE A 66 -9.63 10.94 -14.39
C PHE A 66 -10.73 11.62 -15.23
N GLU A 67 -11.19 10.99 -16.31
CA GLU A 67 -12.28 11.47 -17.18
C GLU A 67 -13.65 11.33 -16.49
N ASP A 68 -13.91 10.17 -15.88
CA ASP A 68 -15.16 9.86 -15.15
C ASP A 68 -15.20 10.51 -13.75
N GLY A 69 -14.04 10.91 -13.24
CA GLY A 69 -13.86 11.40 -11.88
C GLY A 69 -14.33 12.83 -11.69
N SER A 70 -14.79 13.16 -10.47
CA SER A 70 -14.99 14.56 -10.08
C SER A 70 -13.67 15.34 -10.16
N THR A 71 -13.73 16.59 -10.62
CA THR A 71 -12.60 17.53 -10.60
C THR A 71 -11.99 17.76 -9.21
N LYS A 72 -12.74 17.45 -8.14
CA LYS A 72 -12.27 17.52 -6.74
C LYS A 72 -11.52 16.26 -6.29
N GLN A 73 -11.52 15.17 -7.07
CA GLN A 73 -10.86 13.92 -6.70
C GLN A 73 -9.34 14.09 -6.76
N LYS A 74 -8.70 14.00 -5.59
CA LYS A 74 -7.24 13.97 -5.47
C LYS A 74 -6.73 12.52 -5.58
N TRP A 75 -5.53 12.37 -6.11
CA TRP A 75 -4.81 11.10 -6.19
C TRP A 75 -3.44 11.24 -5.53
N ILE A 76 -2.87 10.13 -5.08
CA ILE A 76 -1.54 10.08 -4.48
C ILE A 76 -0.65 9.14 -5.30
N VAL A 77 0.43 9.70 -5.83
CA VAL A 77 1.47 8.98 -6.57
C VAL A 77 2.51 8.48 -5.58
N LYS A 78 2.91 7.22 -5.69
CA LYS A 78 3.95 6.63 -4.82
C LYS A 78 4.91 5.76 -5.67
N PRO A 79 6.20 5.68 -5.33
CA PRO A 79 7.08 4.68 -5.91
C PRO A 79 6.73 3.27 -5.37
N PRO A 80 6.84 2.21 -6.18
CA PRO A 80 6.44 0.85 -5.79
C PRO A 80 7.20 0.30 -4.57
N ALA A 81 8.52 0.54 -4.54
CA ALA A 81 9.46 -0.03 -3.58
C ALA A 81 10.36 1.06 -2.95
N SER A 82 9.75 2.14 -2.45
CA SER A 82 10.42 3.20 -1.68
C SER A 82 9.82 3.37 -0.28
N ALA A 83 10.53 4.06 0.61
CA ALA A 83 10.19 4.30 2.00
C ALA A 83 10.35 5.79 2.39
N ARG A 84 9.95 6.13 3.63
CA ARG A 84 10.11 7.49 4.23
C ARG A 84 9.43 8.63 3.46
N GLY A 85 8.39 8.35 2.70
CA GLY A 85 7.69 9.36 1.92
C GLY A 85 8.42 9.85 0.66
N ILE A 86 9.60 9.31 0.36
CA ILE A 86 10.41 9.76 -0.77
C ILE A 86 9.68 9.46 -2.08
N GLY A 87 9.50 10.51 -2.89
CA GLY A 87 8.86 10.44 -4.20
C GLY A 87 7.33 10.38 -4.15
N ILE A 88 6.71 10.59 -2.99
CA ILE A 88 5.25 10.66 -2.85
C ILE A 88 4.76 12.07 -3.21
N LYS A 89 3.71 12.16 -4.03
CA LYS A 89 3.07 13.43 -4.38
C LYS A 89 1.56 13.26 -4.43
N VAL A 90 0.82 14.24 -3.93
CA VAL A 90 -0.62 14.34 -4.17
C VAL A 90 -0.83 15.14 -5.46
N ILE A 91 -1.68 14.64 -6.34
CA ILE A 91 -1.97 15.21 -7.65
C ILE A 91 -3.48 15.37 -7.83
N SER A 92 -3.86 16.33 -8.67
CA SER A 92 -5.25 16.54 -9.11
C SER A 92 -5.38 16.49 -10.63
N LYS A 93 -4.25 16.53 -11.37
CA LYS A 93 -4.23 16.47 -12.84
C LYS A 93 -3.38 15.29 -13.31
N LEU A 94 -3.84 14.62 -14.35
CA LEU A 94 -3.12 13.49 -14.96
C LEU A 94 -1.72 13.89 -15.47
N THR A 95 -1.55 15.14 -15.90
CA THR A 95 -0.26 15.69 -16.38
C THR A 95 0.83 15.68 -15.31
N GLN A 96 0.47 15.62 -14.03
CA GLN A 96 1.42 15.55 -12.92
C GLN A 96 1.97 14.14 -12.67
N VAL A 97 1.44 13.12 -13.35
CA VAL A 97 1.93 11.74 -13.24
C VAL A 97 3.29 11.60 -13.93
N PRO A 98 4.33 11.08 -13.23
CA PRO A 98 5.64 10.83 -13.84
C PRO A 98 5.55 9.83 -15.00
N LYS A 99 6.02 10.23 -16.19
CA LYS A 99 6.01 9.37 -17.39
C LYS A 99 7.19 8.40 -17.49
N LYS A 100 8.34 8.76 -16.91
CA LYS A 100 9.63 8.06 -17.12
C LYS A 100 9.94 6.96 -16.10
N ARG A 101 9.08 6.75 -15.09
CA ARG A 101 9.35 5.80 -14.00
C ARG A 101 8.09 5.04 -13.60
N PRO A 102 8.18 3.73 -13.30
CA PRO A 102 7.06 2.98 -12.73
C PRO A 102 6.61 3.59 -11.40
N VAL A 103 5.32 3.86 -11.29
CA VAL A 103 4.67 4.41 -10.08
C VAL A 103 3.34 3.71 -9.86
N ILE A 104 2.84 3.80 -8.63
CA ILE A 104 1.44 3.53 -8.36
C ILE A 104 0.71 4.87 -8.19
N VAL A 105 -0.51 4.93 -8.69
CA VAL A 105 -1.42 6.06 -8.49
C VAL A 105 -2.63 5.54 -7.73
N GLN A 106 -2.86 6.06 -6.53
CA GLN A 106 -3.90 5.59 -5.63
C GLN A 106 -4.88 6.72 -5.32
N ARG A 107 -6.17 6.39 -5.20
CA ARG A 107 -7.19 7.37 -4.82
C ARG A 107 -6.85 7.94 -3.44
N TYR A 108 -6.78 9.27 -3.33
CA TYR A 108 -6.44 9.92 -2.07
C TYR A 108 -7.67 9.98 -1.17
N LEU A 109 -7.52 9.58 0.10
CA LEU A 109 -8.56 9.74 1.11
C LEU A 109 -8.61 11.21 1.55
N ALA A 110 -9.48 11.98 0.92
CA ALA A 110 -9.57 13.42 1.12
C ALA A 110 -10.27 13.83 2.43
N ARG A 111 -11.08 12.95 3.02
CA ARG A 111 -11.78 13.17 4.30
C ARG A 111 -11.34 12.10 5.32
N PRO A 112 -10.09 12.14 5.80
CA PRO A 112 -9.64 11.25 6.87
C PRO A 112 -10.30 11.65 8.20
N TYR A 113 -10.34 10.72 9.15
CA TYR A 113 -10.63 11.06 10.54
C TYR A 113 -9.48 11.92 11.09
N LEU A 114 -9.83 12.94 11.89
CA LEU A 114 -8.90 13.92 12.43
C LEU A 114 -8.95 13.87 13.96
N ILE A 115 -7.81 14.10 14.59
CA ILE A 115 -7.72 14.35 16.03
C ILE A 115 -7.12 15.73 16.19
N ASN A 116 -7.85 16.64 16.83
CA ASN A 116 -7.50 18.05 16.94
C ASN A 116 -7.13 18.65 15.57
N ASP A 117 -7.95 18.42 14.54
CA ASP A 117 -7.73 18.87 13.15
C ASP A 117 -6.43 18.39 12.48
N SER A 118 -5.67 17.50 13.11
CA SER A 118 -4.46 16.91 12.54
C SER A 118 -4.76 15.55 11.95
N LYS A 119 -4.36 15.35 10.69
CA LYS A 119 -4.36 14.04 10.05
C LYS A 119 -3.32 13.15 10.74
N PHE A 120 -3.64 11.89 10.95
CA PHE A 120 -2.70 10.91 11.47
C PHE A 120 -2.79 9.59 10.68
N ASP A 121 -1.81 8.74 10.88
CA ASP A 121 -1.89 7.32 10.55
C ASP A 121 -1.55 6.47 11.78
N MET A 122 -1.95 5.20 11.75
CA MET A 122 -1.64 4.24 12.80
C MET A 122 -0.59 3.24 12.32
N ARG A 123 0.44 3.04 13.12
CA ARG A 123 1.37 1.90 13.01
C ARG A 123 0.91 0.80 13.95
N VAL A 124 0.38 -0.26 13.36
CA VAL A 124 0.08 -1.52 14.06
C VAL A 124 1.23 -2.48 13.81
N TYR A 125 1.67 -3.18 14.84
CA TYR A 125 2.73 -4.20 14.75
C TYR A 125 2.10 -5.58 14.72
N VAL A 126 2.48 -6.38 13.73
CA VAL A 126 2.00 -7.75 13.55
C VAL A 126 3.19 -8.69 13.45
N TYR A 127 3.24 -9.70 14.32
CA TYR A 127 4.23 -10.76 14.29
C TYR A 127 3.62 -12.02 13.67
N VAL A 128 4.24 -12.52 12.61
CA VAL A 128 3.89 -13.81 12.01
C VAL A 128 4.94 -14.81 12.46
N SER A 129 4.52 -15.83 13.22
CA SER A 129 5.43 -16.85 13.75
C SER A 129 5.46 -18.12 12.90
N SER A 130 4.41 -18.38 12.13
CA SER A 130 4.36 -19.47 11.16
C SER A 130 3.34 -19.18 10.05
N PHE A 131 3.56 -19.75 8.86
CA PHE A 131 2.60 -19.81 7.77
C PHE A 131 1.97 -21.21 7.61
N ASP A 132 2.54 -22.22 8.27
CA ASP A 132 2.09 -23.61 8.22
C ASP A 132 2.25 -24.28 9.61
N PRO A 133 1.19 -24.31 10.45
CA PRO A 133 -0.07 -23.60 10.27
C PRO A 133 0.12 -22.08 10.41
N LEU A 134 -0.78 -21.30 9.82
CA LEU A 134 -0.75 -19.84 9.91
C LEU A 134 -0.97 -19.37 11.36
N ARG A 135 0.00 -18.64 11.91
CA ARG A 135 -0.05 -18.05 13.26
C ARG A 135 0.40 -16.60 13.22
N LEU A 136 -0.50 -15.69 13.61
CA LEU A 136 -0.25 -14.25 13.70
C LEU A 136 -0.59 -13.73 15.10
N TYR A 137 0.16 -12.72 15.53
CA TYR A 137 -0.04 -11.98 16.76
C TYR A 137 -0.07 -10.49 16.44
N VAL A 138 -1.07 -9.78 16.94
CA VAL A 138 -1.13 -8.32 16.87
C VAL A 138 -0.64 -7.80 18.22
N PHE A 139 0.35 -6.91 18.20
CA PHE A 139 0.81 -6.27 19.42
C PHE A 139 -0.25 -5.28 19.91
N GLU A 140 -0.50 -5.25 21.22
CA GLU A 140 -1.57 -4.44 21.81
C GLU A 140 -1.30 -2.94 21.63
N ASP A 141 -0.03 -2.54 21.69
CA ASP A 141 0.40 -1.17 21.46
C ASP A 141 0.79 -0.88 20.01
N GLY A 142 0.77 0.41 19.67
CA GLY A 142 1.14 0.93 18.37
C GLY A 142 1.58 2.39 18.42
N LEU A 143 1.75 3.02 17.25
CA LEU A 143 2.06 4.45 17.18
C LEU A 143 1.00 5.18 16.36
N ALA A 144 0.40 6.23 16.93
CA ALA A 144 -0.33 7.22 16.18
C ALA A 144 0.65 8.31 15.70
N ARG A 145 0.80 8.45 14.38
CA ARG A 145 1.75 9.39 13.77
C ARG A 145 0.99 10.56 13.17
N PHE A 146 1.10 11.71 13.81
CA PHE A 146 0.40 12.93 13.43
C PHE A 146 1.18 13.71 12.36
N ALA A 147 0.43 14.37 11.47
CA ALA A 147 0.98 15.40 10.60
C ALA A 147 1.40 16.61 11.43
N SER A 148 2.50 17.26 11.03
CA SER A 148 3.00 18.47 11.68
C SER A 148 2.13 19.71 11.44
N MET A 149 1.27 19.67 10.41
CA MET A 149 0.36 20.74 10.04
C MET A 149 -1.08 20.27 10.14
N LYS A 150 -1.99 21.19 10.49
CA LYS A 150 -3.44 20.94 10.45
C LYS A 150 -3.87 20.53 9.05
N TYR A 151 -4.89 19.68 8.98
CA TYR A 151 -5.41 19.17 7.73
C TYR A 151 -6.30 20.22 7.05
N ALA A 152 -6.10 20.44 5.75
CA ALA A 152 -6.82 21.40 4.92
C ALA A 152 -7.24 20.79 3.57
#